data_AF-A0A1G1MHZ6-F1
#
_entry.id   AF-A0A1G1MHZ6-F1
#
_cell.length_a   1.000
_cell.length_b   1.000
_cell.length_c   1.000
_cell.angle_alpha   90.00
_cell.angle_beta   90.00
_cell.angle_gamma   90.00
#
_symmetry.space_group_name_H-M   'P 1'
#
loop_
_entity.id
_entity.type
_entity.pdbx_description
1 polymer ?
#
loop_
_entity_poly.entity_id
_entity_poly.type
_entity_poly.pdbx_seq_one_letter_code
_entity_poly.pdbx_strand_id
1 'polypeptide(L)'
;MERSARRLLWSVWAVAVVSGVGLLWYVADAAKAVALPRYGRVPSFTLTDQAGGSVSQETFKGVVWIADFIFTRCAGQCPVMTAQMSRLAQAFQGEPSLVLVSFTVDPAHDTPEILARYAASHAARPAQWRFLTGDLQTITRLSQAGFQLALSYEGTVEEPITHSRRFVLVDRQGVIRGSYDAGEAEAMTRIRRDVQRLVRE
;
A
#
# COMPACT_ATOMS: atom_id res chain seq x y z
N MET A 1 42.27 -41.91 35.36
CA MET A 1 42.20 -40.94 34.24
C MET A 1 40.85 -40.89 33.53
N GLU A 2 40.07 -41.98 33.43
CA GLU A 2 38.77 -42.00 32.70
C GLU A 2 37.67 -41.04 33.19
N ARG A 3 37.57 -40.78 34.50
CA ARG A 3 36.50 -39.92 35.06
C ARG A 3 36.63 -38.45 34.64
N SER A 4 37.86 -37.97 34.43
CA SER A 4 38.11 -36.58 34.01
C SER A 4 37.77 -36.36 32.53
N ALA A 5 38.11 -37.33 31.68
CA ALA A 5 37.77 -37.33 30.25
C ALA A 5 36.25 -37.37 30.01
N ARG A 6 35.51 -38.20 30.77
CA ARG A 6 34.03 -38.20 30.71
C ARG A 6 33.45 -36.87 31.17
N ARG A 7 33.95 -36.25 32.25
CA ARG A 7 33.45 -34.93 32.68
C ARG A 7 33.68 -33.85 31.63
N LEU A 8 34.86 -33.82 30.99
CA LEU A 8 35.16 -32.89 29.90
C LEU A 8 34.24 -33.11 28.68
N LEU A 9 34.01 -34.37 28.29
CA LEU A 9 33.09 -34.71 27.20
C LEU A 9 31.65 -34.28 27.49
N TRP A 10 31.17 -34.48 28.72
CA TRP A 10 29.84 -34.05 29.15
C TRP A 10 29.71 -32.53 29.19
N SER A 11 30.75 -31.81 29.62
CA SER A 11 30.77 -30.34 29.60
C SER A 11 30.72 -29.76 28.18
N VAL A 12 31.47 -30.34 27.24
CA VAL A 12 31.46 -29.91 25.82
C VAL A 12 30.10 -30.18 25.19
N TRP A 13 29.50 -31.35 25.45
CA TRP A 13 28.15 -31.67 25.00
C TRP A 13 27.10 -30.72 25.57
N ALA A 14 27.18 -30.39 26.86
CA ALA A 14 26.23 -29.46 27.49
C ALA A 14 26.32 -28.05 26.87
N VAL A 15 27.53 -27.54 26.62
CA VAL A 15 27.74 -26.23 25.98
C VAL A 15 27.23 -26.23 24.53
N ALA A 16 27.48 -27.29 23.77
CA ALA A 16 26.98 -27.43 22.40
C ALA A 16 25.44 -27.45 22.34
N VAL A 17 24.78 -28.16 23.27
CA VAL A 17 23.32 -28.20 23.36
C VAL A 17 22.75 -26.83 23.76
N VAL A 18 23.32 -26.15 24.76
CA VAL A 18 22.87 -24.81 25.17
C VAL A 18 23.04 -23.80 24.03
N SER A 19 24.16 -23.85 23.31
CA SER A 19 24.43 -22.99 22.16
C SER A 19 23.49 -23.29 20.99
N GLY A 20 23.24 -24.57 20.73
CA GLY A 20 22.29 -25.01 19.70
C GLY A 20 20.86 -24.59 20.00
N VAL A 21 20.40 -24.76 21.25
CA VAL A 21 19.08 -24.32 21.70
C VAL A 21 18.97 -22.79 21.66
N GLY A 22 20.01 -22.06 22.07
CA GLY A 22 20.06 -20.60 22.00
C GLY A 22 20.00 -20.08 20.56
N LEU A 23 20.76 -20.70 19.65
CA LEU A 23 20.70 -20.38 18.22
C LEU A 23 19.31 -20.71 17.64
N LEU A 24 18.74 -21.86 17.99
CA LEU A 24 17.40 -22.25 17.54
C LEU A 24 16.33 -21.26 18.03
N TRP A 25 16.40 -20.82 19.28
CA TRP A 25 15.52 -19.80 19.86
C TRP A 25 15.69 -18.45 19.16
N TYR A 26 16.92 -18.00 18.93
CA TYR A 26 17.21 -16.75 18.23
C TYR A 26 16.68 -16.76 16.80
N VAL A 27 16.88 -17.86 16.06
CA VAL A 27 16.37 -18.02 14.69
C VAL A 27 14.84 -18.11 14.68
N ALA A 28 14.22 -18.79 15.66
CA ALA A 28 12.77 -18.88 15.78
C ALA A 28 12.10 -17.54 16.13
N ASP A 29 12.74 -16.73 16.99
CA ASP A 29 12.26 -15.39 17.35
C ASP A 29 12.41 -14.41 16.17
N ALA A 30 13.54 -14.46 15.47
CA ALA A 30 13.74 -13.71 14.23
C ALA A 30 12.77 -14.12 13.10
N ALA A 31 12.28 -15.36 13.10
CA ALA A 31 11.32 -15.87 12.13
C ALA A 31 9.85 -15.50 12.43
N LYS A 32 9.52 -14.99 13.62
CA LYS A 32 8.18 -14.45 13.90
C LYS A 32 8.00 -13.12 13.19
N ALA A 33 7.69 -13.18 11.90
CA ALA A 33 7.20 -12.03 11.16
C ALA A 33 5.89 -11.56 11.81
N VAL A 34 5.94 -10.53 12.67
CA VAL A 34 4.75 -9.93 13.30
C VAL A 34 3.75 -9.56 12.22
N ALA A 35 2.58 -10.21 12.17
CA ALA A 35 1.54 -9.93 11.17
C ALA A 35 1.28 -8.43 11.06
N LEU A 36 1.16 -7.89 9.83
CA LEU A 36 0.87 -6.46 9.67
C LEU A 36 -0.47 -6.14 10.35
N PRO A 37 -0.59 -4.95 10.99
CA PRO A 37 -1.83 -4.54 11.65
C PRO A 37 -3.06 -4.58 10.73
N ARG A 38 -4.25 -4.55 11.32
CA ARG A 38 -5.53 -4.50 10.61
C ARG A 38 -6.30 -3.27 11.09
N TYR A 39 -6.51 -2.31 10.20
CA TYR A 39 -7.13 -1.01 10.53
C TYR A 39 -8.62 -0.91 10.17
N GLY A 40 -9.17 -1.96 9.57
CA GLY A 40 -10.56 -1.98 9.09
C GLY A 40 -10.63 -2.52 7.67
N ARG A 41 -11.85 -2.63 7.14
CA ARG A 41 -12.10 -3.02 5.76
C ARG A 41 -12.45 -1.80 4.93
N VAL A 42 -12.01 -1.81 3.67
CA VAL A 42 -12.43 -0.81 2.69
C VAL A 42 -13.96 -0.90 2.53
N PRO A 43 -14.69 0.23 2.66
CA PRO A 43 -16.13 0.25 2.43
C PRO A 43 -16.50 -0.16 1.00
N SER A 44 -17.74 -0.61 0.80
CA SER A 44 -18.25 -0.90 -0.53
C SER A 44 -18.34 0.37 -1.38
N PHE A 45 -17.94 0.28 -2.65
CA PHE A 45 -18.06 1.36 -3.61
C PHE A 45 -18.32 0.85 -5.02
N THR A 46 -18.80 1.73 -5.89
CA THR A 46 -18.85 1.50 -7.33
C THR A 46 -18.50 2.81 -8.00
N LEU A 47 -17.48 2.78 -8.83
CA LEU A 47 -16.89 3.92 -9.53
C LEU A 47 -16.59 3.52 -10.98
N THR A 48 -16.13 4.48 -11.77
CA THR A 48 -15.75 4.28 -13.17
C THR A 48 -14.24 4.45 -13.32
N ASP A 49 -13.57 3.56 -14.04
CA ASP A 49 -12.15 3.70 -14.34
C ASP A 49 -11.88 4.55 -15.58
N GLN A 50 -10.61 4.82 -15.86
CA GLN A 50 -10.18 5.64 -17.00
C GLN A 50 -10.50 5.03 -18.37
N ALA A 51 -10.88 3.75 -18.43
CA ALA A 51 -11.35 3.10 -19.65
C ALA A 51 -12.88 3.11 -19.79
N GLY A 52 -13.58 3.77 -18.86
CA GLY A 52 -15.04 3.79 -18.79
C GLY A 52 -15.65 2.53 -18.17
N GLY A 53 -14.84 1.64 -17.59
CA GLY A 53 -15.29 0.40 -16.97
C GLY A 53 -15.80 0.62 -15.55
N SER A 54 -16.84 -0.11 -15.15
CA SER A 54 -17.31 -0.13 -13.76
C SER A 54 -16.32 -0.89 -12.87
N VAL A 55 -15.89 -0.27 -11.78
CA VAL A 55 -14.95 -0.82 -10.79
C VAL A 55 -15.55 -0.72 -9.39
N SER A 56 -15.43 -1.79 -8.60
CA SER A 56 -15.85 -1.84 -7.20
C SER A 56 -14.74 -2.41 -6.33
N GLN A 57 -14.95 -2.46 -5.02
CA GLN A 57 -14.01 -3.14 -4.10
C GLN A 57 -13.83 -4.62 -4.45
N GLU A 58 -14.85 -5.27 -5.05
CA GLU A 58 -14.77 -6.67 -5.45
C GLU A 58 -13.81 -6.88 -6.64
N THR A 59 -13.61 -5.86 -7.48
CA THR A 59 -12.63 -5.88 -8.59
C THR A 59 -11.20 -6.13 -8.07
N PHE A 60 -10.92 -5.76 -6.81
CA PHE A 60 -9.61 -5.89 -6.18
C PHE A 60 -9.51 -7.09 -5.23
N LYS A 61 -10.52 -7.97 -5.20
CA LYS A 61 -10.49 -9.18 -4.38
C LYS A 61 -9.40 -10.12 -4.87
N GLY A 62 -8.60 -10.65 -3.96
CA GLY A 62 -7.51 -11.57 -4.28
C GLY A 62 -6.20 -10.89 -4.68
N VAL A 63 -6.16 -9.56 -4.80
CA VAL A 63 -4.93 -8.80 -5.07
C VAL A 63 -4.65 -7.81 -3.94
N VAL A 64 -3.37 -7.56 -3.69
CA VAL A 64 -2.92 -6.48 -2.83
C VAL A 64 -3.06 -5.19 -3.61
N TRP A 65 -3.40 -4.09 -2.95
CA TRP A 65 -3.46 -2.80 -3.64
C TRP A 65 -3.08 -1.61 -2.79
N ILE A 66 -2.58 -0.58 -3.47
CA ILE A 66 -2.20 0.70 -2.87
C ILE A 66 -3.18 1.75 -3.37
N ALA A 67 -3.81 2.46 -2.45
CA ALA A 67 -4.76 3.52 -2.72
C ALA A 67 -4.14 4.90 -2.46
N ASP A 68 -4.41 5.85 -3.33
CA ASP A 68 -4.21 7.28 -3.10
C ASP A 68 -5.38 8.11 -3.64
N PHE A 69 -5.43 9.38 -3.21
CA PHE A 69 -6.43 10.34 -3.65
C PHE A 69 -5.72 11.50 -4.35
N ILE A 70 -6.18 11.86 -5.55
CA ILE A 70 -5.54 12.84 -6.44
C ILE A 70 -6.58 13.77 -7.06
N PHE A 71 -6.14 14.81 -7.75
CA PHE A 71 -6.93 15.46 -8.80
C PHE A 71 -5.98 16.01 -9.86
N THR A 72 -6.38 15.96 -11.14
CA THR A 72 -5.42 16.16 -12.24
C THR A 72 -4.93 17.60 -12.40
N ARG A 73 -5.70 18.58 -11.91
CA ARG A 73 -5.37 20.02 -11.99
C ARG A 73 -4.53 20.54 -10.82
N CYS A 74 -4.11 19.65 -9.92
CA CYS A 74 -3.34 20.02 -8.75
C CYS A 74 -1.98 20.62 -9.11
N ALA A 75 -1.82 21.92 -8.88
CA ALA A 75 -0.56 22.64 -9.08
C ALA A 75 0.46 22.46 -7.93
N GLY A 76 0.06 21.80 -6.83
CA GLY A 76 0.81 21.69 -5.58
C GLY A 76 1.54 20.35 -5.39
N GLN A 77 1.11 19.55 -4.42
CA GLN A 77 1.84 18.38 -3.91
C GLN A 77 1.53 17.07 -4.65
N CYS A 78 0.46 17.03 -5.45
CA CYS A 78 0.03 15.85 -6.20
C CYS A 78 1.07 15.33 -7.22
N PRO A 79 1.85 16.17 -7.92
CA PRO A 79 2.95 15.69 -8.76
C PRO A 79 3.95 14.81 -8.00
N VAL A 80 4.20 15.09 -6.72
CA VAL A 80 5.06 14.25 -5.87
C VAL A 80 4.40 12.91 -5.60
N MET A 81 3.12 12.90 -5.22
CA MET A 81 2.38 11.66 -4.98
C MET A 81 2.35 10.78 -6.23
N THR A 82 1.90 11.32 -7.37
CA THR A 82 1.83 10.58 -8.63
C THR A 82 3.21 10.08 -9.06
N ALA A 83 4.29 10.85 -8.84
CA ALA A 83 5.65 10.37 -9.10
C ALA A 83 6.07 9.20 -8.19
N GLN A 84 5.73 9.22 -6.90
CA GLN A 84 5.99 8.09 -5.99
C GLN A 84 5.18 6.86 -6.37
N MET A 85 3.93 7.09 -6.76
CA MET A 85 3.02 6.08 -7.25
C MET A 85 3.57 5.41 -8.54
N SER A 86 4.12 6.21 -9.47
CA SER A 86 4.83 5.72 -10.66
C SER A 86 6.07 4.90 -10.31
N ARG A 87 6.88 5.34 -9.32
CA ARG A 87 8.03 4.57 -8.82
C ARG A 87 7.62 3.23 -8.21
N LEU A 88 6.50 3.17 -7.48
CA LEU A 88 5.95 1.92 -6.96
C LEU A 88 5.52 1.00 -8.11
N ALA A 89 4.79 1.51 -9.09
CA ALA A 89 4.38 0.75 -10.27
C ALA A 89 5.60 0.17 -11.02
N GLN A 90 6.67 0.95 -11.15
CA GLN A 90 7.90 0.51 -11.79
C GLN A 90 8.65 -0.55 -10.95
N ALA A 91 8.77 -0.34 -9.64
CA ALA A 91 9.44 -1.27 -8.73
C ALA A 91 8.76 -2.64 -8.65
N PHE A 92 7.44 -2.69 -8.82
CA PHE A 92 6.63 -3.90 -8.83
C PHE A 92 6.14 -4.27 -10.23
N GLN A 93 6.84 -3.81 -11.28
CA GLN A 93 6.54 -4.20 -12.65
C GLN A 93 6.58 -5.72 -12.80
N GLY A 94 5.49 -6.28 -13.32
CA GLY A 94 5.38 -7.73 -13.54
C GLY A 94 4.89 -8.51 -12.32
N GLU A 95 4.53 -7.85 -11.22
CA GLU A 95 3.83 -8.49 -10.09
C GLU A 95 2.31 -8.43 -10.33
N PRO A 96 1.65 -9.53 -10.77
CA PRO A 96 0.22 -9.53 -11.05
C PRO A 96 -0.66 -9.46 -9.79
N SER A 97 -0.08 -9.74 -8.60
CA SER A 97 -0.80 -9.70 -7.32
C SER A 97 -0.85 -8.31 -6.70
N LEU A 98 -0.33 -7.28 -7.37
CA LEU A 98 -0.35 -5.90 -6.92
C LEU A 98 -1.02 -4.99 -7.95
N VAL A 99 -2.01 -4.22 -7.50
CA VAL A 99 -2.63 -3.15 -8.27
C VAL A 99 -2.49 -1.83 -7.52
N LEU A 100 -2.37 -0.73 -8.25
CA LEU A 100 -2.39 0.60 -7.66
C LEU A 100 -3.65 1.35 -8.12
N VAL A 101 -4.23 2.16 -7.25
CA VAL A 101 -5.55 2.74 -7.46
C VAL A 101 -5.53 4.20 -7.00
N SER A 102 -5.77 5.10 -7.93
CA SER A 102 -5.86 6.53 -7.68
C SER A 102 -7.30 6.99 -7.82
N PHE A 103 -7.89 7.49 -6.73
CA PHE A 103 -9.24 8.04 -6.72
C PHE A 103 -9.16 9.55 -6.97
N THR A 104 -9.85 10.06 -8.00
CA THR A 104 -9.98 11.51 -8.12
C THR A 104 -10.87 12.07 -7.01
N VAL A 105 -10.49 13.22 -6.45
CA VAL A 105 -11.34 14.04 -5.56
C VAL A 105 -12.04 15.18 -6.29
N ASP A 106 -11.81 15.33 -7.59
CA ASP A 106 -12.42 16.34 -8.48
C ASP A 106 -13.17 15.68 -9.67
N PRO A 107 -14.15 14.79 -9.41
CA PRO A 107 -14.81 14.02 -10.47
C PRO A 107 -15.62 14.87 -11.46
N ALA A 108 -15.94 16.13 -11.12
CA ALA A 108 -16.60 17.05 -12.02
C ALA A 108 -15.69 17.48 -13.19
N HIS A 109 -14.37 17.53 -12.95
CA HIS A 109 -13.37 17.78 -13.98
C HIS A 109 -12.73 16.48 -14.49
N ASP A 110 -12.37 15.58 -13.58
CA ASP A 110 -11.61 14.37 -13.89
C ASP A 110 -12.52 13.28 -14.47
N THR A 111 -12.95 13.48 -15.72
CA THR A 111 -13.68 12.49 -16.51
C THR A 111 -12.78 11.29 -16.85
N PRO A 112 -13.34 10.12 -17.24
CA PRO A 112 -12.54 8.98 -17.67
C PRO A 112 -11.48 9.34 -18.74
N GLU A 113 -11.83 10.21 -19.70
CA GLU A 113 -10.92 10.65 -20.76
C GLU A 113 -9.78 11.53 -20.24
N ILE A 114 -10.05 12.40 -19.26
CA ILE A 114 -9.02 13.22 -18.61
C ILE A 114 -8.08 12.34 -17.78
N LEU A 115 -8.64 11.40 -17.02
CA LEU A 115 -7.86 10.43 -16.25
C LEU A 115 -7.03 9.52 -17.17
N ALA A 116 -7.53 9.14 -18.33
CA ALA A 116 -6.79 8.34 -19.30
C ALA A 116 -5.55 9.09 -19.83
N ARG A 117 -5.72 10.39 -20.15
CA ARG A 117 -4.60 11.25 -20.56
C ARG A 117 -3.59 11.45 -19.43
N TYR A 118 -4.07 11.68 -18.21
CA TYR A 118 -3.23 11.82 -17.02
C TYR A 118 -2.42 10.53 -16.78
N ALA A 119 -3.07 9.37 -16.77
CA ALA A 119 -2.44 8.06 -16.65
C ALA A 119 -1.34 7.85 -17.70
N ALA A 120 -1.62 8.19 -18.97
CA ALA A 120 -0.66 8.09 -20.06
C ALA A 120 0.58 8.97 -19.85
N SER A 121 0.41 10.21 -19.38
CA SER A 121 1.54 11.11 -19.09
C SER A 121 2.46 10.60 -17.97
N HIS A 122 1.97 9.69 -17.12
CA HIS A 122 2.72 9.07 -16.04
C HIS A 122 3.16 7.62 -16.33
N ALA A 123 3.04 7.19 -17.61
CA ALA A 123 3.34 5.83 -18.05
C ALA A 123 2.61 4.74 -17.24
N ALA A 124 1.42 5.06 -16.72
CA ALA A 124 0.62 4.14 -15.94
C ALA A 124 0.00 3.07 -16.85
N ARG A 125 0.30 1.79 -16.57
CA ARG A 125 -0.27 0.67 -17.33
C ARG A 125 -1.65 0.32 -16.77
N PRO A 126 -2.73 0.27 -17.58
CA PRO A 126 -4.09 0.04 -17.07
C PRO A 126 -4.26 -1.25 -16.25
N ALA A 127 -3.51 -2.31 -16.57
CA ALA A 127 -3.57 -3.58 -15.83
C ALA A 127 -2.96 -3.48 -14.41
N GLN A 128 -2.05 -2.53 -14.19
CA GLN A 128 -1.30 -2.37 -12.94
C GLN A 128 -1.79 -1.16 -12.14
N TRP A 129 -2.21 -0.08 -12.81
CA TRP A 129 -2.58 1.18 -12.16
C TRP A 129 -3.87 1.72 -12.77
N ARG A 130 -4.90 1.82 -11.93
CA ARG A 130 -6.24 2.31 -12.27
C ARG A 130 -6.48 3.69 -11.68
N PHE A 131 -7.19 4.52 -12.41
CA PHE A 131 -7.63 5.85 -12.00
C PHE A 131 -9.15 5.86 -12.01
N LEU A 132 -9.76 6.21 -10.87
CA LEU A 132 -11.19 6.05 -10.65
C LEU A 132 -11.86 7.41 -10.45
N THR A 133 -13.03 7.58 -11.06
CA THR A 133 -13.93 8.75 -10.95
C THR A 133 -15.38 8.31 -10.72
N GLY A 134 -16.27 9.24 -10.39
CA GLY A 134 -17.68 8.95 -10.16
C GLY A 134 -18.35 9.93 -9.21
N ASP A 135 -19.30 9.43 -8.42
CA ASP A 135 -20.06 10.26 -7.48
C ASP A 135 -19.17 10.87 -6.38
N LEU A 136 -19.25 12.19 -6.23
CA LEU A 136 -18.46 12.98 -5.28
C LEU A 136 -18.71 12.58 -3.82
N GLN A 137 -19.96 12.27 -3.46
CA GLN A 137 -20.29 11.87 -2.09
C GLN A 137 -19.67 10.52 -1.75
N THR A 138 -19.66 9.60 -2.71
CA THR A 138 -19.01 8.29 -2.59
C THR A 138 -17.51 8.42 -2.42
N ILE A 139 -16.85 9.24 -3.25
CA ILE A 139 -15.42 9.53 -3.14
C ILE A 139 -15.09 10.18 -1.78
N THR A 140 -15.87 11.18 -1.36
CA THR A 140 -15.65 11.89 -0.09
C THR A 140 -15.77 10.94 1.10
N ARG A 141 -16.81 10.11 1.12
CA ARG A 141 -17.02 9.08 2.13
C ARG A 141 -15.90 8.04 2.13
N LEU A 142 -15.44 7.60 0.96
CA LEU A 142 -14.30 6.68 0.87
C LEU A 142 -13.06 7.32 1.49
N SER A 143 -12.71 8.55 1.12
CA SER A 143 -11.55 9.25 1.67
C SER A 143 -11.65 9.37 3.20
N GLN A 144 -12.71 10.01 3.69
CA GLN A 144 -12.80 10.43 5.10
C GLN A 144 -13.18 9.28 6.04
N ALA A 145 -14.17 8.46 5.68
CA ALA A 145 -14.68 7.40 6.56
C ALA A 145 -14.02 6.04 6.28
N GLY A 146 -13.71 5.74 5.03
CA GLY A 146 -13.11 4.46 4.64
C GLY A 146 -11.61 4.43 4.89
N PHE A 147 -10.88 5.37 4.29
CA PHE A 147 -9.43 5.44 4.34
C PHE A 147 -8.89 6.35 5.46
N GLN A 148 -9.78 7.08 6.16
CA GLN A 148 -9.41 8.02 7.23
C GLN A 148 -8.42 9.09 6.78
N LEU A 149 -8.60 9.57 5.54
CA LEU A 149 -7.78 10.57 4.90
C LEU A 149 -8.51 11.92 4.87
N ALA A 150 -7.80 12.95 5.29
CA ALA A 150 -8.28 14.32 5.22
C ALA A 150 -8.57 14.73 3.77
N LEU A 151 -9.74 15.35 3.58
CA LEU A 151 -10.21 15.91 2.33
C LEU A 151 -11.09 17.11 2.65
N SER A 152 -10.80 18.25 2.03
CA SER A 152 -11.57 19.48 2.14
C SER A 152 -11.67 20.17 0.78
N TYR A 153 -12.82 20.77 0.53
CA TYR A 153 -13.13 21.59 -0.65
C TYR A 153 -13.11 23.08 -0.34
N GLU A 154 -12.69 23.46 0.87
CA GLU A 154 -12.58 24.85 1.34
C GLU A 154 -11.17 25.39 1.12
N GLY A 155 -10.65 25.23 -0.11
CA GLY A 155 -9.30 25.65 -0.47
C GLY A 155 -9.20 27.11 -0.95
N THR A 156 -8.02 27.49 -1.43
CA THR A 156 -7.79 28.79 -2.07
C THR A 156 -8.21 28.75 -3.54
N VAL A 157 -8.15 29.89 -4.25
CA VAL A 157 -8.38 29.92 -5.71
C VAL A 157 -7.33 29.08 -6.45
N GLU A 158 -6.09 29.04 -5.95
CA GLU A 158 -4.98 28.31 -6.56
C GLU A 158 -4.95 26.82 -6.17
N GLU A 159 -5.39 26.49 -4.96
CA GLU A 159 -5.50 25.13 -4.44
C GLU A 159 -6.89 24.92 -3.83
N PRO A 160 -7.93 24.74 -4.66
CA PRO A 160 -9.33 24.70 -4.20
C PRO A 160 -9.67 23.42 -3.43
N ILE A 161 -8.82 22.39 -3.53
CA ILE A 161 -9.04 21.09 -2.88
C ILE A 161 -7.79 20.72 -2.09
N THR A 162 -7.95 20.58 -0.78
CA THR A 162 -6.91 20.04 0.10
C THR A 162 -7.16 18.56 0.33
N HIS A 163 -6.18 17.70 0.07
CA HIS A 163 -6.29 16.27 0.37
C HIS A 163 -5.01 15.69 1.00
N SER A 164 -5.13 14.48 1.53
CA SER A 164 -4.04 13.78 2.19
C SER A 164 -2.90 13.43 1.23
N ARG A 165 -1.66 13.49 1.74
CA ARG A 165 -0.44 13.03 1.05
C ARG A 165 -0.11 11.56 1.28
N ARG A 166 -1.07 10.77 1.76
CA ARG A 166 -0.84 9.40 2.24
C ARG A 166 -1.27 8.36 1.23
N PHE A 167 -0.49 7.29 1.15
CA PHE A 167 -0.85 6.04 0.50
C PHE A 167 -1.39 5.06 1.52
N VAL A 168 -2.40 4.28 1.13
CA VAL A 168 -2.98 3.24 1.98
C VAL A 168 -2.77 1.87 1.37
N LEU A 169 -2.20 0.94 2.12
CA LEU A 169 -1.99 -0.44 1.70
C LEU A 169 -3.18 -1.30 2.12
N VAL A 170 -3.73 -2.05 1.18
CA VAL A 170 -4.88 -2.93 1.36
C VAL A 170 -4.51 -4.34 0.91
N ASP A 171 -4.85 -5.35 1.72
CA ASP A 171 -4.59 -6.75 1.39
C ASP A 171 -5.64 -7.38 0.46
N ARG A 172 -5.40 -8.65 0.10
CA ARG A 172 -6.26 -9.46 -0.78
C ARG A 172 -7.69 -9.64 -0.30
N GLN A 173 -7.96 -9.37 0.98
CA GLN A 173 -9.28 -9.48 1.59
C GLN A 173 -9.95 -8.10 1.76
N GLY A 174 -9.37 -7.04 1.20
CA GLY A 174 -9.89 -5.68 1.32
C GLY A 174 -9.65 -5.07 2.70
N VAL A 175 -8.69 -5.58 3.47
CA VAL A 175 -8.37 -5.07 4.82
C VAL A 175 -7.22 -4.07 4.71
N ILE A 176 -7.38 -2.91 5.34
CA ILE A 176 -6.36 -1.88 5.42
C ILE A 176 -5.24 -2.34 6.37
N ARG A 177 -4.00 -2.34 5.86
CA ARG A 177 -2.80 -2.84 6.57
C ARG A 177 -1.80 -1.76 6.93
N GLY A 178 -1.95 -0.54 6.41
CA GLY A 178 -1.11 0.59 6.80
C GLY A 178 -1.39 1.86 6.01
N SER A 179 -0.92 2.99 6.55
CA SER A 179 -0.94 4.32 5.92
C SER A 179 0.47 4.90 5.91
N TYR A 180 0.91 5.43 4.77
CA TYR A 180 2.30 5.80 4.51
C TYR A 180 2.34 7.19 3.90
N ASP A 181 3.14 8.09 4.46
CA ASP A 181 3.31 9.43 3.93
C ASP A 181 4.18 9.41 2.66
N ALA A 182 3.67 9.86 1.52
CA ALA A 182 4.38 9.82 0.25
C ALA A 182 5.60 10.78 0.18
N GLY A 183 5.68 11.74 1.10
CA GLY A 183 6.82 12.67 1.21
C GLY A 183 7.98 12.11 2.03
N GLU A 184 7.77 11.04 2.79
CA GLU A 184 8.78 10.46 3.68
C GLU A 184 9.47 9.25 3.03
N ALA A 185 10.78 9.35 2.80
CA ALA A 185 11.56 8.27 2.17
C ALA A 185 11.52 6.94 2.96
N GLU A 186 11.49 7.04 4.29
CA GLU A 186 11.35 5.87 5.16
C GLU A 186 9.99 5.19 4.99
N ALA A 187 8.91 5.98 4.90
CA ALA A 187 7.57 5.45 4.67
C ALA A 187 7.47 4.73 3.32
N MET A 188 8.09 5.29 2.28
CA MET A 188 8.19 4.65 0.96
C MET A 188 9.04 3.36 0.98
N THR A 189 9.98 3.24 1.91
CA THR A 189 10.73 1.99 2.12
C THR A 189 9.89 0.97 2.87
N ARG A 190 9.11 1.40 3.88
CA ARG A 190 8.20 0.53 4.62
C ARG A 190 7.09 -0.03 3.71
N ILE A 191 6.41 0.80 2.93
CA ILE A 191 5.32 0.31 2.05
C ILE A 191 5.80 -0.75 1.07
N ARG A 192 7.01 -0.60 0.48
CA ARG A 192 7.59 -1.62 -0.42
C ARG A 192 7.82 -2.95 0.31
N ARG A 193 8.35 -2.92 1.52
CA ARG A 193 8.56 -4.11 2.35
C ARG A 193 7.23 -4.80 2.67
N ASP A 194 6.22 -4.02 3.04
CA ASP A 194 4.92 -4.52 3.45
C ASP A 194 4.14 -5.10 2.27
N VAL A 195 4.22 -4.48 1.09
CA VAL A 195 3.69 -5.04 -0.16
C VAL A 195 4.33 -6.39 -0.49
N GLN A 196 5.68 -6.46 -0.46
CA GLN A 196 6.40 -7.71 -0.71
C GLN A 196 5.96 -8.83 0.24
N ARG A 197 5.63 -8.49 1.48
CA ARG A 197 5.10 -9.44 2.44
C ARG A 197 3.69 -9.89 2.05
N LEU A 198 2.76 -8.97 1.84
CA LEU A 198 1.36 -9.29 1.54
C LEU A 198 1.19 -10.07 0.23
N VAL A 199 2.05 -9.83 -0.75
CA VAL A 199 2.04 -10.56 -2.03
C VAL A 199 2.47 -12.02 -1.85
N ARG A 200 3.25 -12.35 -0.80
CA ARG A 200 3.68 -13.74 -0.52
C ARG A 200 2.76 -14.52 0.42
N GLU A 201 1.86 -13.83 1.13
CA GLU A 201 0.85 -14.46 2.02
C GLU A 201 -0.15 -15.29 1.22
#